data_AF-A0A937WT48-F1
#
_entry.id   AF-A0A937WT48-F1
#
_cell.length_a   1.000
_cell.length_b   1.000
_cell.length_c   1.000
_cell.angle_alpha   90.00
_cell.angle_beta   90.00
_cell.angle_gamma   90.00
#
_symmetry.space_group_name_H-M   'P 1'
#
loop_
_entity.id
_entity.type
_entity.pdbx_description
1 polymer ?
#
loop_
_entity_poly.entity_id
_entity_poly.type
_entity_poly.pdbx_seq_one_letter_code
_entity_poly.pdbx_strand_id
1 'polypeptide(L)'
;MKIPKIPKKLAQHWIIDKGRIFASIYLYGRKNCIFKFCYQPESGELLFDIPYTHHKMMILNYGKGKFDDYIRGICFWDKQTIYLRGHEKEDWLERTAKMLRQQGISKDIRIVWGVKVAEEFREELRGL
;
A
#
# COMPACT_ATOMS: atom_id res chain seq x y z
N MET A 1 18.36 5.96 3.12
CA MET A 1 17.00 5.46 2.80
C MET A 1 16.00 6.32 3.55
N LYS A 2 15.07 7.01 2.87
CA LYS A 2 14.02 7.80 3.56
C LYS A 2 12.88 6.86 3.92
N ILE A 3 12.63 6.69 5.22
CA ILE A 3 11.54 5.85 5.73
C ILE A 3 10.24 6.65 5.58
N PRO A 4 9.17 6.07 4.97
CA PRO A 4 7.85 6.66 4.94
C PRO A 4 7.34 7.02 6.33
N LYS A 5 6.54 8.08 6.41
CA LYS A 5 5.94 8.52 7.66
C LYS A 5 4.72 7.66 7.96
N ILE A 6 4.78 6.90 9.05
CA ILE A 6 3.66 6.08 9.52
C ILE A 6 2.97 6.81 10.68
N PRO A 7 1.66 7.08 10.63
CA PRO A 7 0.95 7.72 11.73
C PRO A 7 1.04 6.92 13.03
N LYS A 8 1.23 7.60 14.18
CA LYS A 8 1.36 6.95 15.50
C LYS A 8 0.17 6.05 15.83
N LYS A 9 -1.06 6.52 15.54
CA LYS A 9 -2.30 5.77 15.75
C LYS A 9 -2.37 4.50 14.89
N LEU A 10 -1.78 4.50 13.70
CA LEU A 10 -1.66 3.28 12.91
C LEU A 10 -0.59 2.37 13.54
N ALA A 11 0.60 2.91 13.82
CA ALA A 11 1.74 2.17 14.33
C ALA A 11 1.48 1.40 15.64
N GLN A 12 0.53 1.86 16.47
CA GLN A 12 0.15 1.16 17.70
C GLN A 12 -0.42 -0.25 17.46
N HIS A 13 -0.86 -0.56 16.23
CA HIS A 13 -1.44 -1.85 15.87
C HIS A 13 -0.43 -2.81 15.19
N TRP A 14 0.83 -2.39 15.03
CA TRP A 14 1.81 -3.08 14.21
C TRP A 14 3.19 -3.19 14.86
N ILE A 15 3.84 -4.33 14.68
CA ILE A 15 5.27 -4.49 14.87
C ILE A 15 5.95 -4.13 13.55
N ILE A 16 6.50 -2.91 13.48
CA ILE A 16 7.02 -2.33 12.24
C ILE A 16 8.48 -2.73 11.99
N ASP A 17 8.74 -3.39 10.86
CA ASP A 17 10.09 -3.57 10.33
C ASP A 17 10.47 -2.33 9.51
N LYS A 18 11.31 -1.45 10.09
CA LYS A 18 11.74 -0.19 9.45
C LYS A 18 12.63 -0.39 8.22
N GLY A 19 13.23 -1.57 8.06
CA GLY A 19 14.02 -1.93 6.87
C GLY A 19 13.16 -2.53 5.76
N ARG A 20 12.05 -3.17 6.13
CA ARG A 20 11.11 -3.82 5.20
C ARG A 20 9.68 -3.60 5.68
N ILE A 21 9.13 -2.41 5.45
CA ILE A 21 7.81 -2.04 6.00
C ILE A 21 6.73 -3.06 5.61
N PHE A 22 6.77 -3.60 4.40
CA PHE A 22 5.79 -4.58 3.92
C PHE A 22 5.94 -5.98 4.55
N ALA A 23 6.99 -6.23 5.32
CA ALA A 23 7.16 -7.41 6.17
C ALA A 23 6.66 -7.19 7.61
N SER A 24 6.14 -5.99 7.92
CA SER A 24 5.59 -5.68 9.25
C SER A 24 4.43 -6.59 9.60
N ILE A 25 4.26 -6.82 10.89
CA ILE A 25 3.31 -7.80 11.43
C ILE A 25 2.23 -7.04 12.19
N TYR A 26 0.97 -7.33 11.88
CA TYR A 26 -0.16 -6.85 12.67
C TYR A 26 -0.12 -7.55 14.02
N LEU A 27 -0.35 -6.82 15.13
CA LEU A 27 -0.18 -7.38 16.48
C LEU A 27 -0.96 -8.69 16.72
N TYR A 28 -2.10 -8.85 16.04
CA TYR A 28 -2.96 -10.03 16.13
C TYR A 28 -2.94 -10.90 14.87
N GLY A 29 -1.98 -10.69 13.97
CA GLY A 29 -1.92 -11.30 12.64
C GLY A 29 -0.71 -12.21 12.40
N ARG A 30 -0.56 -12.65 11.16
CA ARG A 30 0.61 -13.41 10.67
C ARG A 30 1.58 -12.47 9.92
N LYS A 31 2.78 -12.97 9.58
CA LYS A 31 3.72 -12.26 8.68
C LYS A 31 3.07 -11.95 7.32
N ASN A 32 3.50 -10.84 6.69
CA ASN A 32 2.98 -10.35 5.40
C ASN A 32 1.47 -10.08 5.38
N CYS A 33 0.90 -9.69 6.52
CA CYS A 33 -0.53 -9.39 6.61
C CYS A 33 -0.90 -8.03 6.04
N ILE A 34 0.05 -7.19 5.61
CA ILE A 34 -0.25 -5.97 4.85
C ILE A 34 -0.84 -6.38 3.51
N PHE A 35 -2.12 -6.11 3.32
CA PHE A 35 -2.84 -6.45 2.09
C PHE A 35 -3.20 -5.20 1.29
N LYS A 36 -3.50 -4.10 1.97
CA LYS A 36 -3.80 -2.80 1.36
C LYS A 36 -2.90 -1.73 1.93
N PHE A 37 -2.58 -0.73 1.11
CA PHE A 37 -1.87 0.46 1.58
C PHE A 37 -2.33 1.72 0.85
N CYS A 38 -2.06 2.87 1.45
CA CYS A 38 -2.20 4.20 0.83
C CYS A 38 -0.90 4.96 1.04
N TYR A 39 -0.37 5.53 -0.03
CA TYR A 39 0.82 6.38 0.03
C TYR A 39 0.50 7.77 -0.52
N GLN A 40 0.82 8.81 0.23
CA GLN A 40 0.74 10.20 -0.22
C GLN A 40 2.16 10.67 -0.60
N PRO A 41 2.50 10.75 -1.89
CA PRO A 41 3.88 11.00 -2.32
C PRO A 41 4.46 12.34 -1.84
N GLU A 42 3.62 13.36 -1.66
CA GLU A 42 4.05 14.70 -1.22
C GLU A 42 4.49 14.74 0.24
N SER A 43 3.69 14.17 1.14
CA SER A 43 4.02 14.14 2.57
C SER A 43 4.93 12.96 2.94
N GLY A 44 5.00 11.95 2.06
CA GLY A 44 5.63 10.66 2.35
C GLY A 44 4.86 9.82 3.37
N GLU A 45 3.59 10.15 3.64
CA GLU A 45 2.74 9.40 4.55
C GLU A 45 2.36 8.04 3.95
N LEU A 46 2.56 6.99 4.74
CA LEU A 46 2.22 5.62 4.37
C LEU A 46 1.24 5.05 5.40
N LEU A 47 0.09 4.62 4.90
CA LEU A 47 -0.94 3.90 5.62
C LEU A 47 -0.98 2.47 5.08
N PHE A 48 -1.23 1.48 5.92
CA PHE A 48 -1.38 0.10 5.50
C PHE A 48 -2.28 -0.65 6.45
N ASP A 49 -2.96 -1.68 5.93
CA ASP A 49 -3.84 -2.51 6.74
C ASP A 49 -3.97 -3.94 6.22
N ILE A 50 -4.62 -4.77 7.03
CA ILE A 50 -4.95 -6.17 6.78
C ILE A 50 -6.04 -6.34 5.70
N PRO A 51 -6.29 -7.58 5.21
CA PRO A 51 -7.45 -7.86 4.36
C PRO A 51 -8.76 -7.35 4.99
N TYR A 52 -9.76 -7.06 4.15
CA TYR A 52 -11.09 -6.54 4.50
C TYR A 52 -11.19 -5.04 4.89
N THR A 53 -10.09 -4.34 5.16
CA THR A 53 -10.15 -2.88 5.31
C THR A 53 -10.37 -2.20 3.95
N HIS A 54 -11.21 -1.17 3.89
CA HIS A 54 -11.32 -0.31 2.69
C HIS A 54 -10.33 0.86 2.76
N HIS A 55 -9.70 1.22 1.64
CA HIS A 55 -8.76 2.36 1.57
C HIS A 55 -9.39 3.66 2.10
N LYS A 56 -10.68 3.88 1.82
CA LYS A 56 -11.42 5.05 2.31
C LYS A 56 -11.47 5.11 3.83
N MET A 57 -11.73 3.98 4.48
CA MET A 57 -11.75 3.88 5.94
C MET A 57 -10.36 4.04 6.54
N MET A 58 -9.33 3.47 5.90
CA MET A 58 -7.94 3.62 6.33
C MET A 58 -7.49 5.10 6.29
N ILE A 59 -7.80 5.81 5.20
CA ILE A 59 -7.50 7.25 5.08
C ILE A 59 -8.30 8.05 6.09
N LEU A 60 -9.60 7.77 6.27
CA LEU A 60 -10.43 8.47 7.26
C LEU A 60 -9.91 8.29 8.70
N ASN A 61 -9.45 7.09 9.04
CA ASN A 61 -9.06 6.76 10.42
C ASN A 61 -7.63 7.19 10.78
N TYR A 62 -6.73 7.22 9.79
CA TYR A 62 -5.29 7.38 10.02
C TYR A 62 -4.61 8.44 9.14
N GLY A 63 -5.20 8.78 7.99
CA GLY A 63 -4.63 9.73 7.05
C GLY A 63 -4.88 11.19 7.44
N LYS A 64 -4.14 12.08 6.79
CA LYS A 64 -4.27 13.54 6.93
C LYS A 64 -4.85 14.25 5.70
N GLY A 65 -4.84 13.58 4.54
CA GLY A 65 -5.34 14.11 3.28
C GLY A 65 -6.74 13.61 2.92
N LYS A 66 -7.23 14.06 1.77
CA LYS A 66 -8.46 13.54 1.13
C LYS A 66 -8.18 12.21 0.44
N PHE A 67 -9.25 11.49 0.08
CA PHE A 67 -9.13 10.18 -0.57
C PHE A 67 -8.26 10.19 -1.84
N ASP A 68 -8.40 11.24 -2.66
CA ASP A 68 -7.68 11.38 -3.93
C ASP A 68 -6.25 11.93 -3.75
N ASP A 69 -5.85 12.24 -2.51
CA ASP A 69 -4.47 12.64 -2.18
C ASP A 69 -3.54 11.43 -1.98
N TYR A 70 -4.03 10.21 -2.22
CA TYR A 70 -3.26 8.98 -2.02
C TYR A 70 -3.26 8.09 -3.26
N ILE A 71 -2.09 7.53 -3.57
CA ILE A 71 -1.99 6.31 -4.35
C ILE A 71 -2.39 5.14 -3.45
N ARG A 72 -3.34 4.34 -3.92
CA ARG A 72 -3.89 3.20 -3.17
C ARG A 72 -3.34 1.92 -3.77
N GLY A 73 -2.84 1.02 -2.94
CA GLY A 73 -2.25 -0.24 -3.39
C GLY A 73 -2.92 -1.45 -2.78
N ILE A 74 -2.90 -2.55 -3.53
CA ILE A 74 -3.36 -3.88 -3.12
C ILE A 74 -2.24 -4.88 -3.38
N CYS A 75 -1.89 -5.68 -2.38
CA CYS A 75 -0.82 -6.67 -2.43
C CYS A 75 -1.41 -8.08 -2.62
N PHE A 76 -1.20 -8.65 -3.81
CA PHE A 76 -1.50 -10.05 -4.13
C PHE A 76 -0.22 -10.88 -3.96
N TRP A 77 0.10 -11.23 -2.70
CA TRP A 77 1.36 -11.88 -2.36
C TRP A 77 1.53 -13.25 -3.02
N ASP A 78 0.44 -14.02 -3.13
CA ASP A 78 0.35 -15.29 -3.84
C ASP A 78 0.69 -15.15 -5.32
N LYS A 79 0.25 -14.06 -5.94
CA LYS A 79 0.53 -13.71 -7.35
C LYS A 79 1.81 -12.91 -7.54
N GLN A 80 2.58 -12.70 -6.46
CA GLN A 80 3.78 -11.86 -6.44
C GLN A 80 3.55 -10.50 -7.15
N THR A 81 2.40 -9.88 -6.90
CA THR A 81 2.00 -8.66 -7.61
C THR A 81 1.43 -7.61 -6.65
N ILE A 82 1.80 -6.35 -6.85
CA ILE A 82 1.21 -5.19 -6.20
C ILE A 82 0.52 -4.33 -7.26
N TYR A 83 -0.78 -4.15 -7.11
CA TYR A 83 -1.58 -3.30 -7.98
C TYR A 83 -1.76 -1.91 -7.37
N LEU A 84 -1.45 -0.86 -8.13
CA LEU A 84 -1.62 0.54 -7.73
C LEU A 84 -2.83 1.17 -8.43
N ARG A 85 -3.54 2.03 -7.70
CA ARG A 85 -4.71 2.82 -8.12
C ARG A 85 -4.45 4.31 -7.88
N GLY A 86 -4.96 5.14 -8.78
CA GLY A 86 -4.66 6.59 -8.87
C GLY A 86 -4.14 6.93 -10.27
N HIS A 87 -4.80 6.36 -11.28
CA HIS A 87 -4.34 6.31 -12.68
C HIS A 87 -4.27 7.69 -13.32
N GLU A 88 -4.91 8.68 -12.70
CA GLU A 88 -4.85 10.09 -13.07
C GLU A 88 -3.54 10.79 -12.66
N LYS A 89 -2.68 10.14 -11.87
CA LYS A 89 -1.40 10.69 -11.36
C LYS A 89 -0.23 9.76 -11.64
N GLU A 90 0.21 9.70 -12.89
CA GLU A 90 1.25 8.77 -13.34
C GLU A 90 2.59 8.98 -12.61
N ASP A 91 3.02 10.22 -12.43
CA ASP A 91 4.23 10.57 -11.68
C ASP A 91 4.18 10.07 -10.22
N TRP A 92 3.00 10.11 -9.60
CA TRP A 92 2.78 9.58 -8.26
C TRP A 92 2.82 8.07 -8.21
N LEU A 93 2.31 7.38 -9.24
CA LEU A 93 2.40 5.92 -9.36
C LEU A 93 3.87 5.48 -9.43
N GLU A 94 4.68 6.13 -10.26
CA GLU A 94 6.12 5.87 -10.38
C GLU A 94 6.88 6.12 -9.07
N ARG A 95 6.61 7.26 -8.41
CA ARG A 95 7.19 7.58 -7.09
C ARG A 95 6.81 6.55 -6.04
N THR A 96 5.57 6.07 -6.09
CA THR A 96 5.09 5.00 -5.18
C THR A 96 5.82 3.69 -5.46
N ALA A 97 5.95 3.29 -6.72
CA ALA A 97 6.70 2.09 -7.11
C ALA A 97 8.16 2.15 -6.63
N LYS A 98 8.83 3.30 -6.79
CA LYS A 98 10.18 3.54 -6.28
C LYS A 98 10.24 3.42 -4.75
N MET A 99 9.28 4.00 -4.04
CA MET A 99 9.18 3.90 -2.58
C MET A 99 9.04 2.42 -2.15
N LEU A 100 8.17 1.64 -2.79
CA LEU A 100 8.01 0.22 -2.51
C LEU A 100 9.33 -0.56 -2.63
N ARG A 101 10.08 -0.33 -3.70
CA ARG A 101 11.42 -0.95 -3.89
C ARG A 101 12.38 -0.57 -2.77
N GLN A 102 12.39 0.71 -2.38
CA GLN A 102 13.23 1.19 -1.28
C GLN A 102 12.83 0.58 0.07
N GLN A 103 11.57 0.18 0.26
CA GLN A 103 11.06 -0.48 1.46
C GLN A 103 11.10 -2.01 1.38
N GLY A 104 11.96 -2.56 0.52
CA GLY A 104 12.30 -3.98 0.51
C GLY A 104 11.37 -4.88 -0.32
N ILE A 105 10.49 -4.32 -1.16
CA ILE A 105 9.73 -5.14 -2.12
C ILE A 105 10.68 -5.69 -3.20
N SER A 106 10.87 -7.02 -3.20
CA SER A 106 11.77 -7.74 -4.13
C SER A 106 11.44 -7.44 -5.59
N LYS A 107 12.47 -7.31 -6.44
CA LYS A 107 12.34 -7.09 -7.88
C LYS A 107 11.43 -8.12 -8.58
N ASP A 108 11.34 -9.33 -8.04
CA ASP A 108 10.48 -10.41 -8.55
C ASP A 108 8.99 -10.10 -8.39
N ILE A 109 8.63 -9.26 -7.40
CA ILE A 109 7.27 -8.79 -7.22
C ILE A 109 6.98 -7.73 -8.29
N ARG A 110 5.98 -7.99 -9.13
CA ARG A 110 5.49 -7.06 -10.15
C ARG A 110 4.77 -5.89 -9.47
N ILE A 111 5.08 -4.65 -9.85
CA ILE A 111 4.35 -3.46 -9.43
C ILE A 111 3.67 -2.90 -10.67
N VAL A 112 2.34 -2.86 -10.67
CA VAL A 112 1.54 -2.65 -11.89
C VAL A 112 0.40 -1.67 -11.64
N TRP A 113 -0.03 -0.97 -12.69
CA TRP A 113 -1.16 -0.04 -12.70
C TRP A 113 -1.79 0.03 -14.10
N GLY A 114 -2.85 0.82 -14.25
CA GLY A 114 -3.56 1.01 -15.52
C GLY A 114 -4.80 0.14 -15.71
N VAL A 115 -5.56 0.48 -16.76
CA VAL A 115 -6.89 -0.09 -17.06
C VAL A 115 -6.80 -1.57 -17.43
N LYS A 116 -5.85 -1.95 -18.31
CA LYS A 116 -5.67 -3.35 -18.73
C LYS A 116 -5.39 -4.29 -17.54
N VAL A 117 -4.61 -3.81 -16.58
CA VAL A 117 -4.32 -4.55 -15.35
C VAL A 117 -5.55 -4.61 -14.46
N ALA A 118 -6.33 -3.52 -14.36
CA ALA A 118 -7.59 -3.54 -13.62
C ALA A 118 -8.58 -4.61 -14.14
N GLU A 119 -8.58 -4.84 -15.45
CA GLU A 119 -9.38 -5.89 -16.09
C GLU A 119 -8.86 -7.29 -15.79
N GLU A 120 -7.54 -7.50 -15.80
CA GLU A 120 -6.90 -8.78 -15.41
C GLU A 120 -7.29 -9.19 -13.99
N PHE A 121 -7.35 -8.23 -13.06
CA PHE A 121 -7.70 -8.46 -11.65
C PHE A 121 -9.19 -8.20 -11.35
N ARG A 122 -10.08 -8.13 -12.35
CA ARG A 122 -11.47 -7.67 -12.15
C ARG A 122 -12.21 -8.47 -11.06
N GLU A 123 -12.06 -9.79 -11.05
CA GLU A 123 -12.76 -10.67 -10.10
C GLU A 123 -12.21 -10.49 -8.68
N GLU A 124 -10.90 -10.38 -8.51
CA GLU A 124 -10.27 -10.12 -7.22
C GLU A 124 -10.61 -8.73 -6.70
N LEU A 125 -10.69 -7.73 -7.59
CA LEU A 125 -10.99 -6.35 -7.22
C LEU A 125 -12.47 -6.13 -6.90
N ARG A 126 -13.39 -6.98 -7.37
CA ARG A 126 -14.84 -6.87 -7.12
C ARG A 126 -15.21 -6.94 -5.63
N GLY A 127 -14.38 -7.56 -4.81
CA GLY A 127 -14.58 -7.70 -3.37
C GLY A 127 -13.74 -6.77 -2.48
N LEU A 128 -13.01 -5.79 -3.03
CA LEU A 128 -11.94 -5.04 -2.34
C LEU A 128 -12.08 -3.51 -2.30
#